data_AF-A0A1Z4LXH1-F1
#
_entry.id   AF-A0A1Z4LXH1-F1
#
_cell.length_a   1.000
_cell.length_b   1.000
_cell.length_c   1.000
_cell.angle_alpha   90.00
_cell.angle_beta   90.00
_cell.angle_gamma   90.00
#
_symmetry.space_group_name_H-M   'P 1'
#
loop_
_entity.id
_entity.type
_entity.pdbx_description
1 polymer ?
#
loop_
_entity_poly.entity_id
_entity_poly.type
_entity_poly.pdbx_seq_one_letter_code
_entity_poly.pdbx_strand_id
1 'polypeptide(L)'
;MSPADKKNIVEERKQLVNEVLDAYPEKAKKRRTKHLNVHEEGKSDCGVKSNVKSLPGVMTARGCAYAGSKGVVWGPIKNMFYL
;
A
#
# COMPACT_ATOMS: atom_id res chain seq x y z
N MET A 1 14.44 -23.00 3.41
CA MET A 1 14.95 -21.95 4.32
C MET A 1 14.61 -22.35 5.75
N SER A 2 15.59 -22.32 6.64
CA SER A 2 15.44 -22.69 8.05
C SER A 2 14.50 -21.69 8.77
N PRO A 3 13.75 -22.10 9.81
CA PRO A 3 12.91 -21.20 10.61
C PRO A 3 13.68 -20.04 11.26
N ALA A 4 14.99 -20.19 11.49
CA ALA A 4 15.85 -19.14 12.04
C ALA A 4 16.12 -18.02 11.02
N ASP A 5 16.31 -18.37 9.74
CA ASP A 5 16.55 -17.41 8.66
C ASP A 5 15.32 -16.52 8.43
N LYS A 6 14.12 -17.09 8.55
CA LYS A 6 12.86 -16.35 8.39
C LYS A 6 12.67 -15.26 9.46
N LYS A 7 13.11 -15.49 10.70
CA LYS A 7 13.00 -14.50 11.78
C LYS A 7 13.93 -13.31 11.56
N ASN A 8 15.17 -13.56 11.10
CA ASN A 8 16.10 -12.47 10.76
C ASN A 8 15.56 -11.58 9.63
N ILE A 9 14.99 -12.19 8.58
CA ILE A 9 14.40 -11.46 7.45
C ILE A 9 13.23 -10.56 7.89
N VAL A 10 12.42 -10.99 8.85
CA VAL A 10 11.29 -10.19 9.35
C VAL A 10 11.80 -8.95 10.10
N GLU A 11 12.83 -9.10 10.93
CA GLU A 11 13.40 -7.97 11.67
C GLU A 11 14.15 -6.99 10.76
N GLU A 12 14.92 -7.48 9.79
CA GLU A 12 15.54 -6.64 8.76
C GLU A 12 14.50 -5.82 7.96
N ARG A 13 13.38 -6.44 7.58
CA ARG A 13 12.29 -5.74 6.88
C ARG A 13 11.62 -4.68 7.76
N LYS A 14 11.49 -4.92 9.06
CA LYS A 14 10.95 -3.91 10.00
C LYS A 14 11.88 -2.71 10.11
N GLN A 15 13.19 -2.94 10.15
CA GLN A 15 14.20 -1.88 10.15
C GLN A 15 14.14 -1.04 8.87
N LEU A 16 14.09 -1.69 7.71
CA LEU A 16 13.94 -1.02 6.41
C LEU A 16 12.68 -0.13 6.36
N VAL A 17 11.55 -0.62 6.89
CA VAL A 17 10.32 0.17 6.94
C VAL A 17 10.48 1.42 7.82
N ASN A 18 11.20 1.33 8.94
CA ASN A 18 11.45 2.47 9.81
C ASN A 18 12.36 3.52 9.13
N GLU A 19 13.43 3.09 8.48
CA GLU A 19 14.34 3.98 7.73
C GLU A 19 13.58 4.78 6.66
N VAL A 20 12.71 4.11 5.89
CA VAL A 20 11.87 4.78 4.88
C VAL A 20 10.87 5.75 5.52
N LEU A 21 10.37 5.45 6.72
CA LEU A 21 9.42 6.28 7.43
C LEU A 21 10.05 7.54 8.04
N ASP A 22 11.36 7.54 8.31
CA ASP A 22 12.10 8.68 8.86
C ASP A 22 12.23 9.86 7.89
N ALA A 23 12.17 9.60 6.57
CA ALA A 23 12.15 10.65 5.56
C ALA A 23 10.83 11.47 5.54
N TYR A 24 9.77 11.01 6.21
CA TYR A 24 8.48 11.69 6.20
C TYR A 24 8.30 12.67 7.37
N PRO A 25 7.62 13.80 7.16
CA PRO A 25 7.17 14.68 8.24
C PRO A 25 6.26 13.93 9.23
N GLU A 26 6.25 14.32 10.51
CA GLU A 26 5.59 13.58 11.59
C GLU A 26 4.12 13.20 11.30
N LYS A 27 3.35 14.12 10.70
CA LYS A 27 1.95 13.90 10.35
C LYS A 27 1.78 12.84 9.24
N ALA A 28 2.68 12.84 8.27
CA ALA A 28 2.70 11.87 7.18
C ALA A 28 3.23 10.51 7.69
N LYS A 29 4.28 10.52 8.51
CA LYS A 29 4.85 9.34 9.18
C LYS A 29 3.78 8.56 9.96
N LYS A 30 3.09 9.22 10.90
CA LYS A 30 1.98 8.62 11.69
C LYS A 30 0.88 7.98 10.84
N ARG A 31 0.61 8.52 9.65
CA ARG A 31 -0.38 7.97 8.72
C ARG A 31 0.20 6.81 7.89
N ARG A 32 1.45 6.90 7.42
CA ARG A 32 2.12 5.88 6.60
C ARG A 32 2.48 4.63 7.40
N THR A 33 2.82 4.74 8.67
CA THR A 33 3.09 3.57 9.55
C THR A 33 1.91 2.58 9.58
N LYS A 34 0.67 3.08 9.47
CA LYS A 34 -0.53 2.22 9.46
C LYS A 34 -0.72 1.44 8.14
N HIS A 35 0.02 1.77 7.10
CA HIS A 35 -0.10 1.20 5.75
C HIS A 35 1.07 0.29 5.37
N LEU A 36 2.13 0.27 6.18
CA LEU A 36 3.32 -0.55 5.95
C LEU A 36 3.43 -1.55 7.11
N ASN A 37 3.36 -2.83 6.80
CA ASN A 37 3.55 -3.90 7.77
C ASN A 37 4.35 -5.04 7.14
N VAL A 38 5.04 -5.81 7.96
CA VAL A 38 5.78 -7.00 7.53
C VAL A 38 4.89 -8.21 7.75
N HIS A 39 4.68 -9.01 6.71
CA HIS A 39 3.90 -10.23 6.82
C HIS A 39 4.65 -11.27 7.66
N GLU A 40 3.98 -11.81 8.67
CA GLU A 40 4.45 -12.92 9.51
C GLU A 40 3.56 -14.15 9.23
N GLU A 41 4.18 -15.30 8.93
CA GLU A 41 3.47 -16.56 8.67
C GLU A 41 2.59 -16.95 9.87
N GLY A 42 1.30 -17.22 9.63
CA GLY A 42 0.33 -17.62 10.66
C GLY A 42 -0.65 -16.55 11.14
N LYS A 43 -0.48 -15.28 10.73
CA LYS A 43 -1.49 -14.23 10.90
C LYS A 43 -2.32 -14.12 9.62
N SER A 44 -3.63 -14.34 9.73
CA SER A 44 -4.58 -14.27 8.60
C SER A 44 -4.84 -12.86 8.10
N ASP A 45 -4.59 -11.86 8.94
CA ASP A 45 -4.76 -10.45 8.61
C ASP A 45 -3.39 -9.77 8.44
N CYS A 46 -3.21 -9.08 7.31
CA CYS A 46 -2.00 -8.32 7.01
C CYS A 46 -1.82 -7.11 7.97
N GLY A 47 -2.84 -6.75 8.75
CA GLY A 47 -2.77 -5.71 9.79
C GLY A 47 -2.52 -4.30 9.23
N VAL A 48 -2.79 -4.10 7.93
CA VAL A 48 -2.60 -2.82 7.24
C VAL A 48 -3.93 -2.10 7.07
N LYS A 49 -3.94 -0.80 7.40
CA LYS A 49 -5.08 0.05 7.08
C LYS A 49 -5.07 0.37 5.59
N SER A 50 -6.09 -0.05 4.87
CA SER A 50 -6.27 0.21 3.44
C SER A 50 -7.47 1.12 3.18
N ASN A 51 -7.70 1.48 1.91
CA ASN A 51 -8.84 2.29 1.45
C ASN A 51 -9.06 3.62 2.20
N VAL A 52 -7.99 4.31 2.56
CA VAL A 52 -8.05 5.68 3.08
C VAL A 52 -7.44 6.68 2.10
N LYS A 53 -7.78 7.96 2.26
CA LYS A 53 -7.31 9.06 1.41
C LYS A 53 -5.77 9.08 1.35
N SER A 54 -5.24 9.24 0.13
CA SER A 54 -3.81 9.42 -0.10
C SER A 54 -3.30 10.68 0.59
N LEU A 55 -2.03 10.67 1.01
CA LEU A 55 -1.37 11.87 1.51
C LEU A 55 -1.10 12.84 0.34
N PRO A 56 -1.20 14.16 0.57
CA PRO A 56 -0.80 15.14 -0.45
C PRO A 56 0.72 15.11 -0.65
N GLY A 57 1.17 15.26 -1.90
CA GLY A 57 2.60 15.42 -2.24
C GLY A 57 3.46 14.15 -2.20
N VAL A 58 2.87 12.96 -2.00
CA VAL A 58 3.64 11.69 -1.89
C VAL A 58 3.74 10.90 -3.20
N MET A 59 3.47 11.53 -4.34
CA MET A 59 3.50 10.90 -5.68
C MET A 59 2.78 9.54 -5.70
N THR A 60 1.51 9.52 -5.31
CA THR A 60 0.72 8.28 -5.26
C THR A 60 0.45 7.73 -6.67
N ALA A 61 0.61 6.42 -6.85
CA ALA A 61 0.27 5.73 -8.11
C ALA A 61 -1.25 5.52 -8.31
N ARG A 62 -2.11 6.15 -7.49
CA ARG A 62 -3.57 6.00 -7.61
C ARG A 62 -4.12 6.86 -8.74
N GLY A 63 -5.09 6.32 -9.45
CA GLY A 63 -5.94 7.08 -10.38
C GLY A 63 -7.13 7.74 -9.68
N CYS A 64 -8.15 8.07 -10.48
CA CYS A 64 -9.40 8.65 -10.02
C CYS A 64 -10.59 7.71 -10.27
N ALA A 65 -11.75 8.02 -9.68
CA ALA A 65 -12.97 7.24 -9.86
C ALA A 65 -13.42 7.15 -11.33
N TYR A 66 -13.18 8.20 -12.12
CA TYR A 66 -13.46 8.21 -13.55
C TYR A 66 -12.60 7.20 -14.32
N ALA A 67 -11.31 7.11 -14.01
CA ALA A 67 -10.43 6.10 -14.59
C ALA A 67 -10.91 4.68 -14.25
N GLY A 68 -11.35 4.45 -13.01
CA GLY A 68 -11.89 3.16 -12.59
C GLY A 68 -13.20 2.80 -13.28
N SER A 69 -14.15 3.73 -13.38
CA SER A 69 -15.44 3.46 -14.03
C SER A 69 -15.30 3.39 -15.54
N LYS A 70 -14.91 4.49 -16.18
CA LYS A 70 -14.89 4.59 -17.64
C LYS A 70 -13.71 3.85 -18.26
N GLY A 71 -12.52 3.94 -17.66
CA GLY A 71 -11.33 3.34 -18.24
C GLY A 71 -11.26 1.82 -18.06
N VAL A 72 -11.71 1.30 -16.92
CA VAL A 72 -11.53 -0.12 -16.56
C VAL A 72 -12.82 -0.93 -16.75
N VAL A 73 -13.96 -0.47 -16.22
CA VAL A 73 -15.19 -1.28 -16.23
C VAL A 73 -16.00 -1.07 -17.50
N TRP A 74 -16.29 0.18 -17.85
CA TRP A 74 -17.15 0.50 -19.00
C TRP A 74 -16.38 0.52 -20.33
N GLY A 75 -15.13 0.97 -20.34
CA GLY A 75 -14.31 1.12 -21.54
C GLY A 75 -14.20 -0.15 -22.41
N PRO A 76 -14.07 -1.37 -21.85
CA PRO A 76 -14.00 -2.59 -22.64
C PRO A 76 -15.30 -3.00 -23.35
N ILE A 77 -16.45 -2.39 -23.06
CA ILE A 77 -17.71 -2.73 -23.70
C ILE A 77 -17.76 -2.08 -25.10
N LYS A 78 -17.57 -2.90 -26.13
CA LYS A 78 -17.34 -2.49 -27.54
C LYS A 78 -18.54 -1.88 -28.29
N ASN A 79 -19.77 -2.10 -27.82
CA ASN A 79 -21.00 -1.75 -28.55
C ASN A 79 -21.75 -0.56 -27.93
N MET A 80 -21.08 0.25 -27.14
CA MET A 80 -21.64 1.43 -26.48
C MET A 80 -20.67 2.60 -26.63
N PHE A 81 -21.21 3.80 -26.84
CA PHE A 81 -20.43 5.03 -26.80
C PHE A 81 -20.43 5.61 -25.37
N TYR A 82 -19.24 5.92 -24.84
CA TYR A 82 -19.07 6.55 -23.53
C TYR A 82 -18.70 8.02 -23.69
N LEU A 83 -19.60 8.93 -23.30
CA LEU A 83 -19.34 10.37 -23.26
C LEU A 83 -18.32 10.70 -22.16
#